data_AF-A0A979G2F1-F1
#
_entry.id   AF-A0A979G2F1-F1
#
_cell.length_a   1.000
_cell.length_b   1.000
_cell.length_c   1.000
_cell.angle_alpha   90.00
_cell.angle_beta   90.00
_cell.angle_gamma   90.00
#
_symmetry.space_group_name_H-M   'P 1'
#
loop_
_entity.id
_entity.type
_entity.pdbx_description
1 polymer ?
#
loop_
_entity_poly.entity_id
_entity_poly.type
_entity_poly.pdbx_seq_one_letter_code
_entity_poly.pdbx_strand_id
1 'polypeptide(L)'
;MAKITTRPVKPAKAAGETPPTEEKRYGKFQLTKRERAWLPLRSETPFQRINECYDMNVRLYITCMRSLNEERQAEGDNVEDYIIRLMKDARVAVHGRHGKDDRYDIYYLLFRKVENAFRRKYHLGRIHDTFLFDREVKKLENSLGVVFNRIVDQHADTIMPASDALQAQFYKRMPKRWADYYNYNVEKSVNADNWQEWLAHIDQMPVPVDKKGAADSFWFWVAKLFGTYDRQVAATFYLKYINAVASEIDINSLSRLKATYGKFVSNEKELKALQLLIKELIQHRDLKAVLAEVPYIYNRKYTSVELDEQAIDKAATKHADTVKVLNKLLAEEEVATVKQPKKATNSQLTPIQTGLLQLFQQHKFTLTKDEVSKYAKSHKLLKNKLIESINDACQELLDDVLIEETGEGYEVLEKYYHKIILV
;
A
#
# COMPACT_ATOMS: atom_id res chain seq x y z
N MET A 1 53.63 31.86 -1.23
CA MET A 1 53.03 30.52 -1.00
C MET A 1 52.78 30.34 0.50
N ALA A 2 51.57 30.68 0.96
CA ALA A 2 51.22 30.64 2.38
C ALA A 2 50.68 29.24 2.75
N LYS A 3 51.30 28.61 3.75
CA LYS A 3 50.86 27.32 4.32
C LYS A 3 49.57 27.53 5.10
N ILE A 4 48.47 26.96 4.61
CA ILE A 4 47.20 26.86 5.34
C ILE A 4 47.34 25.77 6.40
N THR A 5 47.49 26.18 7.66
CA THR A 5 47.42 25.30 8.83
C THR A 5 45.95 25.09 9.21
N THR A 6 45.39 23.94 8.87
CA THR A 6 44.07 23.52 9.34
C THR A 6 44.16 23.14 10.83
N ARG A 7 43.71 24.04 11.72
CA ARG A 7 43.45 23.71 13.12
C ARG A 7 42.32 22.65 13.18
N PRO A 8 42.45 21.58 13.99
CA PRO A 8 41.34 20.66 14.21
C PRO A 8 40.23 21.40 14.96
N VAL A 9 39.06 21.47 14.33
CA VAL A 9 37.84 21.98 14.96
C VAL A 9 37.47 21.03 16.09
N LYS A 10 37.68 21.45 17.33
CA LYS A 10 37.11 20.77 18.51
C LYS A 10 35.58 20.78 18.36
N PRO A 11 34.89 19.64 18.49
CA PRO A 11 33.44 19.64 18.49
C PRO A 11 32.94 20.47 19.67
N ALA A 12 32.02 21.38 19.39
CA ALA A 12 31.38 22.23 20.39
C ALA A 12 30.77 21.35 21.49
N LYS A 13 31.15 21.61 22.75
CA LYS A 13 30.46 21.07 23.92
C LYS A 13 29.05 21.64 23.91
N ALA A 14 28.07 20.84 23.49
CA ALA A 14 26.67 21.12 23.79
C ALA A 14 26.53 21.12 25.33
N ALA A 15 25.95 22.20 25.86
CA ALA A 15 25.81 22.42 27.28
C ALA A 15 24.86 21.39 27.92
N GLY A 16 25.25 20.93 29.12
CA GLY A 16 24.31 20.56 30.18
C GLY A 16 23.71 19.16 30.13
N GLU A 17 24.52 18.11 30.23
CA GLU A 17 24.20 16.88 30.96
C GLU A 17 25.50 16.06 31.07
N THR A 18 26.01 15.88 32.29
CA THR A 18 27.06 14.89 32.55
C THR A 18 26.50 13.52 32.17
N PRO A 19 27.19 12.71 31.34
CA PRO A 19 26.70 11.39 30.97
C PRO A 19 26.43 10.58 32.26
N PRO A 20 25.29 9.89 32.36
CA PRO A 20 24.96 9.13 33.57
C PRO A 20 26.08 8.12 33.85
N THR A 21 26.45 7.98 35.12
CA THR A 21 27.36 6.92 35.58
C THR A 21 26.89 5.57 35.06
N GLU A 22 27.82 4.67 34.70
CA GLU A 22 27.52 3.36 34.11
C GLU A 22 26.46 2.56 34.91
N GLU A 23 26.50 2.67 36.23
CA GLU A 23 25.52 2.07 37.13
C GLU A 23 24.10 2.64 36.97
N LYS A 24 23.95 3.95 36.75
CA LYS A 24 22.65 4.57 36.45
C LYS A 24 22.14 4.18 35.06
N ARG A 25 23.04 3.98 34.10
CA ARG A 25 22.68 3.68 32.70
C ARG A 25 22.25 2.23 32.51
N TYR A 26 22.93 1.29 33.17
CA TYR A 26 22.69 -0.14 33.01
C TYR A 26 21.86 -0.80 34.13
N GLY A 27 21.68 -0.12 35.27
CA GLY A 27 20.97 -0.67 36.42
C GLY A 27 19.55 -1.16 36.14
N LYS A 28 18.88 -0.58 35.12
CA LYS A 28 17.53 -0.97 34.68
C LYS A 28 17.42 -2.31 33.94
N PHE A 29 18.53 -2.90 33.50
CA PHE A 29 18.52 -4.14 32.71
C PHE A 29 18.81 -5.41 33.53
N GLN A 30 19.04 -5.29 34.84
CA GLN A 30 19.31 -6.42 35.74
C GLN A 30 20.43 -7.36 35.24
N LEU A 31 21.48 -6.80 34.66
CA LEU A 31 22.55 -7.56 34.01
C LEU A 31 23.53 -8.17 35.03
N THR A 32 23.97 -9.39 34.74
CA THR A 32 25.06 -10.04 35.47
C THR A 32 26.37 -9.26 35.30
N LYS A 33 27.35 -9.51 36.19
CA LYS A 33 28.67 -8.89 36.07
C LYS A 33 29.36 -9.23 34.74
N ARG A 34 29.13 -10.44 34.24
CA ARG A 34 29.67 -10.94 32.96
C ARG A 34 29.03 -10.21 31.77
N GLU A 35 27.70 -10.09 31.76
CA GLU A 35 26.97 -9.36 30.70
C GLU A 35 27.32 -7.87 30.64
N ARG A 36 27.56 -7.24 31.80
CA ARG A 36 28.03 -5.85 31.84
C ARG A 36 29.40 -5.69 31.17
N ALA A 37 30.26 -6.70 31.25
CA ALA A 37 31.57 -6.67 30.61
C ALA A 37 31.49 -6.78 29.07
N TRP A 38 30.38 -7.29 28.51
CA TRP A 38 30.16 -7.34 27.06
C TRP A 38 29.71 -6.00 26.47
N LEU A 39 29.25 -5.05 27.28
CA LEU A 39 28.72 -3.79 26.78
C LEU A 39 29.85 -2.81 26.43
N PRO A 40 29.79 -2.13 25.28
CA PRO A 40 30.81 -1.17 24.91
C PRO A 40 30.78 0.06 25.84
N LEU A 41 31.95 0.49 26.31
CA LEU A 41 32.12 1.69 27.16
C LEU A 41 31.80 3.00 26.42
N ARG A 42 31.81 2.99 25.09
CA ARG A 42 31.60 4.17 24.24
C ARG A 42 30.88 3.81 22.96
N SER A 43 29.58 3.99 22.96
CA SER A 43 28.82 4.16 21.73
C SER A 43 27.68 5.13 22.00
N GLU A 44 27.80 6.35 21.49
CA GLU A 44 26.65 7.22 21.35
C GLU A 44 26.53 7.60 19.89
N THR A 45 26.13 6.60 19.10
CA THR A 45 25.59 6.91 17.80
C THR A 45 24.36 7.79 17.98
N PRO A 46 23.99 8.58 16.97
CA PRO A 46 22.83 9.42 17.12
C PRO A 46 21.52 8.63 17.31
N PHE A 47 21.48 7.35 16.90
CA PHE A 47 20.39 6.42 17.21
C PHE A 47 20.33 6.12 18.71
N GLN A 48 21.48 5.84 19.32
CA GLN A 48 21.64 5.54 20.74
C GLN A 48 21.43 6.74 21.69
N ARG A 49 21.27 7.96 21.16
CA ARG A 49 20.87 9.13 21.95
C ARG A 49 19.38 9.15 22.28
N ILE A 50 18.58 8.35 21.59
CA ILE A 50 17.17 8.15 21.93
C ILE A 50 17.11 7.01 22.94
N ASN A 51 16.60 7.28 24.14
CA ASN A 51 16.58 6.33 25.26
C ASN A 51 15.89 5.01 24.89
N GLU A 52 14.73 5.06 24.22
CA GLU A 52 14.01 3.88 23.77
C GLU A 52 14.86 3.05 22.78
N CYS A 53 15.45 3.69 21.76
CA CYS A 53 16.34 3.02 20.81
C CYS A 53 17.55 2.36 21.50
N TYR A 54 18.15 3.06 22.46
CA TYR A 54 19.29 2.54 23.21
C TYR A 54 18.88 1.31 24.01
N ASP A 55 17.73 1.37 24.69
CA ASP A 55 17.24 0.27 25.51
C ASP A 55 16.92 -0.97 24.69
N MET A 56 16.30 -0.77 23.54
CA MET A 56 16.05 -1.83 22.58
C MET A 56 17.36 -2.42 22.06
N ASN A 57 18.35 -1.58 21.74
CA ASN A 57 19.66 -2.04 21.27
C ASN A 57 20.40 -2.86 22.31
N VAL A 58 20.39 -2.43 23.58
CA VAL A 58 21.01 -3.15 24.70
C VAL A 58 20.32 -4.50 24.91
N ARG A 59 18.98 -4.54 24.92
CA ARG A 59 18.22 -5.79 25.12
C ARG A 59 18.50 -6.81 24.02
N LEU A 60 18.44 -6.38 22.76
CA LEU A 60 18.72 -7.28 21.64
C LEU A 60 20.18 -7.73 21.64
N TYR A 61 21.12 -6.83 21.91
CA TYR A 61 22.54 -7.16 21.98
C TYR A 61 22.85 -8.20 23.05
N ILE A 62 22.35 -8.03 24.27
CA ILE A 62 22.56 -9.01 25.34
C ILE A 62 21.95 -10.36 24.97
N THR A 63 20.78 -10.37 24.32
CA THR A 63 20.13 -11.60 23.83
C THR A 63 21.01 -12.31 22.78
N CYS A 64 21.54 -11.57 21.81
CA CYS A 64 22.46 -12.11 20.81
C CYS A 64 23.77 -12.61 21.45
N MET A 65 24.32 -11.90 22.43
CA MET A 65 25.54 -12.31 23.13
C MET A 65 25.34 -13.56 23.97
N ARG A 66 24.18 -13.72 24.62
CA ARG A 66 23.81 -14.97 25.32
C ARG A 66 23.76 -16.14 24.35
N SER A 67 23.05 -15.97 23.23
CA SER A 67 22.95 -17.00 22.18
C SER A 67 24.32 -17.37 21.61
N LEU A 68 25.18 -16.38 21.35
CA LEU A 68 26.54 -16.62 20.89
C LEU A 68 27.35 -17.40 21.95
N ASN A 69 27.23 -17.04 23.23
CA ASN A 69 27.92 -17.74 24.30
C ASN A 69 27.41 -19.18 24.47
N GLU A 70 26.10 -19.42 24.35
CA GLU A 70 25.51 -20.77 24.38
C GLU A 70 26.03 -21.63 23.23
N GLU A 71 26.08 -21.10 22.00
CA GLU A 71 26.68 -21.80 20.86
C GLU A 71 28.16 -22.13 21.09
N ARG A 72 28.95 -21.20 21.66
CA ARG A 72 30.37 -21.48 21.98
C ARG A 72 30.53 -22.49 23.09
N GLN A 73 29.67 -22.46 24.11
CA GLN A 73 29.69 -23.43 25.20
C GLN A 73 29.39 -24.84 24.72
N ALA A 74 28.51 -25.01 23.73
CA ALA A 74 28.27 -26.30 23.09
C ALA A 74 29.52 -26.84 22.37
N GLU A 75 30.39 -25.96 21.88
CA GLU A 75 31.68 -26.30 21.28
C GLU A 75 32.82 -26.44 22.32
N GLY A 76 32.52 -26.30 23.62
CA GLY A 76 33.51 -26.38 24.70
C GLY A 76 34.33 -25.11 24.93
N ASP A 77 33.90 -23.98 24.39
CA ASP A 77 34.54 -22.66 24.53
C ASP A 77 33.60 -21.64 25.18
N ASN A 78 34.08 -20.44 25.47
CA ASN A 78 33.21 -19.32 25.83
C ASN A 78 33.45 -18.09 24.94
N VAL A 79 32.47 -17.19 24.90
CA VAL A 79 32.53 -16.05 23.97
C VAL A 79 33.72 -15.12 24.25
N GLU A 80 34.10 -14.95 25.51
CA GLU A 80 35.23 -14.11 25.91
C GLU A 80 36.56 -14.68 25.42
N ASP A 81 36.80 -15.97 25.66
CA ASP A 81 38.01 -16.67 25.26
C ASP A 81 38.08 -16.79 23.74
N TYR A 82 36.95 -17.03 23.07
CA TYR A 82 36.84 -16.99 21.62
C TYR A 82 37.28 -15.64 21.05
N ILE A 83 36.71 -14.55 21.57
CA ILE A 83 37.05 -13.18 21.15
C ILE A 83 38.53 -12.89 21.44
N ILE A 84 39.06 -13.28 22.62
CA ILE A 84 40.47 -13.12 22.98
C ILE A 84 41.39 -13.84 22.00
N ARG A 85 41.07 -15.07 21.59
CA ARG A 85 41.85 -15.82 20.59
C ARG A 85 41.85 -15.12 19.23
N LEU A 86 40.67 -14.74 18.74
CA LEU A 86 40.53 -14.01 17.48
C LEU A 86 41.35 -12.70 17.47
N MET A 87 41.41 -11.99 18.59
CA MET A 87 42.24 -10.78 18.72
C MET A 87 43.74 -11.08 18.77
N LYS A 88 44.15 -12.16 19.44
CA LYS A 88 45.56 -12.57 19.44
C LYS A 88 46.01 -12.91 18.02
N ASP A 89 45.20 -13.65 17.28
CA ASP A 89 45.50 -14.02 15.89
C ASP A 89 45.57 -12.80 14.97
N ALA A 90 44.67 -11.82 15.16
CA ALA A 90 44.71 -10.54 14.44
C ALA A 90 45.92 -9.66 14.81
N ARG A 91 46.32 -9.63 16.10
CA ARG A 91 47.48 -8.86 16.59
C ARG A 91 48.82 -9.44 16.14
N VAL A 92 48.96 -10.76 16.08
CA VAL A 92 50.19 -11.40 15.57
C VAL A 92 50.44 -11.02 14.12
N ALA A 93 49.39 -10.78 13.33
CA ALA A 93 49.47 -10.36 11.94
C ALA A 93 49.77 -8.85 11.74
N VAL A 94 49.46 -7.99 12.70
CA VAL A 94 49.66 -6.53 12.62
C VAL A 94 50.73 -6.09 13.62
N HIS A 95 52.00 -6.24 13.25
CA HIS A 95 53.10 -5.79 14.11
C HIS A 95 53.09 -4.27 14.30
N GLY A 96 52.95 -3.85 15.56
CA GLY A 96 53.46 -2.59 16.07
C GLY A 96 52.70 -1.34 15.65
N ARG A 97 51.53 -1.08 16.25
CA ARG A 97 51.12 0.29 16.60
C ARG A 97 49.92 0.32 17.55
N HIS A 98 50.17 0.97 18.69
CA HIS A 98 49.23 1.54 19.67
C HIS A 98 48.56 0.60 20.68
N GLY A 99 48.93 0.82 21.95
CA GLY A 99 48.19 0.35 23.10
C GLY A 99 46.93 1.18 23.31
N LYS A 100 45.78 0.59 23.00
CA LYS A 100 44.52 0.71 23.72
C LYS A 100 43.87 -0.68 23.75
N ASP A 101 42.89 -0.86 24.63
CA ASP A 101 42.26 -2.15 24.86
C ASP A 101 41.29 -2.47 23.69
N ASP A 102 41.82 -3.01 22.60
CA ASP A 102 41.11 -3.34 21.34
C ASP A 102 39.89 -4.28 21.54
N ARG A 103 39.76 -4.89 22.72
CA ARG A 103 38.59 -5.68 23.12
C ARG A 103 37.30 -4.85 23.06
N TYR A 104 37.39 -3.58 23.41
CA TYR A 104 36.25 -2.67 23.34
C TYR A 104 35.81 -2.41 21.90
N ASP A 105 36.70 -2.55 20.93
CA ASP A 105 36.35 -2.36 19.53
C ASP A 105 35.49 -3.53 19.04
N ILE A 106 35.82 -4.80 19.33
CA ILE A 106 35.00 -5.94 18.88
C ILE A 106 33.58 -5.92 19.46
N TYR A 107 33.43 -5.73 20.78
CA TYR A 107 32.09 -5.62 21.37
C TYR A 107 31.31 -4.44 20.81
N TYR A 108 31.99 -3.32 20.55
CA TYR A 108 31.39 -2.19 19.84
C TYR A 108 30.95 -2.54 18.40
N LEU A 109 31.75 -3.32 17.66
CA LEU A 109 31.40 -3.80 16.32
C LEU A 109 30.12 -4.66 16.36
N LEU A 110 30.06 -5.62 17.29
CA LEU A 110 28.88 -6.46 17.48
C LEU A 110 27.66 -5.62 17.89
N PHE A 111 27.83 -4.67 18.81
CA PHE A 111 26.78 -3.74 19.22
C PHE A 111 26.23 -2.90 18.05
N ARG A 112 27.10 -2.55 17.08
CA ARG A 112 26.68 -1.84 15.86
C ARG A 112 25.97 -2.72 14.85
N LYS A 113 26.31 -4.01 14.75
CA LYS A 113 25.56 -4.96 13.91
C LYS A 113 24.12 -5.10 14.37
N VAL A 114 23.92 -5.11 15.69
CA VAL A 114 22.58 -5.04 16.30
C VAL A 114 21.88 -3.73 15.92
N GLU A 115 22.56 -2.58 16.04
CA GLU A 115 21.99 -1.29 15.61
C GLU A 115 21.60 -1.31 14.11
N ASN A 116 22.41 -1.93 13.25
CA ASN A 116 22.11 -2.07 11.83
C ASN A 116 20.82 -2.88 11.60
N ALA A 117 20.51 -3.88 12.43
CA ALA A 117 19.24 -4.61 12.35
C ALA A 117 18.04 -3.70 12.67
N PHE A 118 18.14 -2.85 13.70
CA PHE A 118 17.11 -1.83 13.96
C PHE A 118 16.98 -0.83 12.81
N ARG A 119 18.10 -0.41 12.22
CA ARG A 119 18.09 0.49 11.05
C ARG A 119 17.45 -0.15 9.84
N ARG A 120 17.62 -1.46 9.62
CA ARG A 120 16.92 -2.21 8.59
C ARG A 120 15.42 -2.27 8.88
N LYS A 121 15.03 -2.64 10.10
CA LYS A 121 13.62 -2.80 10.48
C LYS A 121 12.82 -1.50 10.47
N TYR A 122 13.43 -0.37 10.82
CA TYR A 122 12.77 0.94 10.87
C TYR A 122 13.17 1.88 9.72
N HIS A 123 13.92 1.39 8.75
CA HIS A 123 14.39 2.14 7.57
C HIS A 123 15.12 3.44 7.95
N LEU A 124 16.07 3.33 8.89
CA LEU A 124 16.79 4.47 9.46
C LEU A 124 18.18 4.67 8.83
N GLY A 125 18.20 5.40 7.72
CA GLY A 125 19.41 5.97 7.13
C GLY A 125 20.44 4.94 6.67
N ARG A 126 21.68 5.40 6.47
CA ARG A 126 22.76 4.55 5.96
C ARG A 126 23.09 3.44 6.97
N ILE A 127 23.04 2.21 6.49
CA ILE A 127 23.58 1.05 7.18
C ILE A 127 25.09 1.17 7.10
N HIS A 128 25.76 1.06 8.24
CA HIS A 128 27.20 1.08 8.29
C HIS A 128 27.71 -0.35 8.35
N ASP A 129 27.73 -1.03 7.20
CA ASP A 129 28.29 -2.39 7.09
C ASP A 129 29.79 -2.39 6.79
N THR A 130 30.32 -1.25 6.32
CA THR A 130 31.72 -1.15 5.91
C THR A 130 32.57 -0.58 7.04
N PHE A 131 33.28 -1.46 7.72
CA PHE A 131 34.44 -1.05 8.50
C PHE A 131 35.55 -0.70 7.51
N LEU A 132 36.03 0.54 7.57
CA LEU A 132 37.28 0.87 6.93
C LEU A 132 38.38 0.12 7.69
N PHE A 133 39.22 -0.62 6.96
CA PHE A 133 40.59 -1.04 7.29
C PHE A 133 40.88 -2.52 7.64
N ASP A 134 41.93 -3.00 6.94
CA ASP A 134 42.80 -4.18 7.06
C ASP A 134 42.32 -5.62 6.76
N ARG A 135 43.24 -6.45 6.23
CA ARG A 135 43.02 -7.84 5.77
C ARG A 135 42.57 -8.78 6.89
N GLU A 136 42.98 -8.51 8.12
CA GLU A 136 42.70 -9.34 9.29
C GLU A 136 41.29 -9.11 9.87
N VAL A 137 40.75 -7.90 9.76
CA VAL A 137 39.36 -7.60 10.12
C VAL A 137 38.38 -8.31 9.19
N LYS A 138 38.76 -8.57 7.93
CA LYS A 138 37.96 -9.43 7.03
C LYS A 138 37.87 -10.88 7.50
N LYS A 139 38.93 -11.44 8.11
CA LYS A 139 38.87 -12.79 8.68
C LYS A 139 37.95 -12.85 9.89
N LEU A 140 38.02 -11.82 10.75
CA LEU A 140 37.10 -11.66 11.87
C LEU A 140 35.65 -11.55 11.39
N GLU A 141 35.40 -10.74 10.36
CA GLU A 141 34.07 -10.57 9.80
C GLU A 141 33.54 -11.86 9.15
N ASN A 142 34.38 -12.58 8.40
CA ASN A 142 34.01 -13.85 7.77
C ASN A 142 33.76 -14.99 8.78
N SER A 143 34.28 -14.88 10.00
CA SER A 143 34.06 -15.86 11.08
C SER A 143 32.99 -15.35 12.04
N LEU A 144 33.39 -14.57 13.03
CA LEU A 144 32.51 -14.03 14.07
C LEU A 144 31.41 -13.14 13.47
N GLY A 145 31.71 -12.31 12.47
CA GLY A 145 30.73 -11.41 11.87
C GLY A 145 29.57 -12.13 11.19
N VAL A 146 29.84 -13.20 10.43
CA VAL A 146 28.83 -14.04 9.77
C VAL A 146 27.97 -14.78 10.81
N VAL A 147 28.62 -15.42 11.78
CA VAL A 147 27.92 -16.12 12.87
C VAL A 147 27.02 -15.16 13.64
N PHE A 148 27.54 -13.99 14.00
CA PHE A 148 26.78 -13.02 14.77
C PHE A 148 25.66 -12.37 13.96
N ASN A 149 25.85 -12.09 12.66
CA ASN A 149 24.77 -11.63 11.79
C ASN A 149 23.63 -12.65 11.73
N ARG A 150 23.94 -13.95 11.60
CA ARG A 150 22.93 -15.02 11.66
C ARG A 150 22.15 -14.98 12.97
N ILE A 151 22.84 -14.85 14.10
CA ILE A 151 22.19 -14.76 15.42
C ILE A 151 21.30 -13.50 15.51
N VAL A 152 21.80 -12.37 15.01
CA VAL A 152 21.02 -11.11 14.98
C VAL A 152 19.76 -11.28 14.14
N ASP A 153 19.85 -11.95 12.98
CA ASP A 153 18.70 -12.19 12.11
C ASP A 153 17.69 -13.17 12.76
N GLN A 154 18.15 -14.19 13.49
CA GLN A 154 17.29 -15.08 14.29
C GLN A 154 16.48 -14.33 15.35
N HIS A 155 17.05 -13.27 15.92
CA HIS A 155 16.39 -12.45 16.94
C HIS A 155 15.77 -11.16 16.39
N ALA A 156 15.78 -10.92 15.08
CA ALA A 156 15.29 -9.67 14.49
C ALA A 156 13.78 -9.45 14.72
N ASP A 157 13.02 -10.54 14.83
CA ASP A 157 11.57 -10.49 15.09
C ASP A 157 11.24 -10.07 16.52
N THR A 158 12.17 -10.26 17.47
CA THR A 158 12.02 -9.82 18.86
C THR A 158 12.06 -8.29 19.00
N ILE A 159 12.50 -7.57 17.97
CA ILE A 159 12.47 -6.12 17.94
C ILE A 159 11.01 -5.66 17.95
N MET A 160 10.58 -5.04 19.05
CA MET A 160 9.21 -4.55 19.19
C MET A 160 8.85 -3.51 18.11
N PRO A 161 7.56 -3.38 17.74
CA PRO A 161 7.12 -2.24 16.92
C PRO A 161 7.48 -0.92 17.61
N ALA A 162 7.91 0.08 16.85
CA ALA A 162 8.20 1.40 17.41
C ALA A 162 6.89 2.10 17.79
N SER A 163 6.84 2.65 19.01
CA SER A 163 5.72 3.44 19.51
C SER A 163 5.47 4.69 18.64
N ASP A 164 4.26 5.23 18.65
CA ASP A 164 3.93 6.45 17.88
C ASP A 164 4.87 7.62 18.23
N ALA A 165 5.22 7.75 19.52
CA ALA A 165 6.17 8.74 19.99
C ALA A 165 7.57 8.54 19.40
N LEU A 166 8.03 7.29 19.30
CA LEU A 166 9.32 6.96 18.71
C LEU A 166 9.32 7.17 17.19
N GLN A 167 8.23 6.79 16.52
CA GLN A 167 8.05 7.03 15.09
C GLN A 167 8.07 8.53 14.76
N ALA A 168 7.42 9.36 15.58
CA ALA A 168 7.46 10.81 15.45
C ALA A 168 8.89 11.37 15.62
N GLN A 169 9.67 10.84 16.57
CA GLN A 169 11.09 11.20 16.73
C GLN A 169 11.92 10.80 15.52
N PHE A 170 11.66 9.63 14.92
CA PHE A 170 12.33 9.22 13.70
C PHE A 170 12.02 10.16 12.54
N TYR A 171 10.76 10.55 12.32
CA TYR A 171 10.41 11.52 11.29
C TYR A 171 10.97 12.92 11.56
N LYS A 172 11.05 13.35 12.83
CA LYS A 172 11.69 14.62 13.20
C LYS A 172 13.16 14.68 12.77
N ARG A 173 13.84 13.53 12.78
CA ARG A 173 15.26 13.38 12.47
C ARG A 173 15.52 13.06 10.99
N MET A 174 14.69 12.20 10.41
CA MET A 174 14.79 11.73 9.03
C MET A 174 13.42 11.87 8.34
N PRO A 175 13.05 13.09 7.91
CA PRO A 175 11.71 13.35 7.37
C PRO A 175 11.38 12.51 6.13
N LYS A 176 12.38 12.22 5.28
CA LYS A 176 12.22 11.43 4.05
C LYS A 176 12.44 9.93 4.21
N ARG A 177 12.53 9.40 5.44
CA ARG A 177 12.76 7.95 5.67
C ARG A 177 11.69 7.05 5.05
N TRP A 178 10.49 7.60 4.86
CA TRP A 178 9.38 6.90 4.23
C TRP A 178 9.77 6.52 2.78
N ALA A 179 10.44 7.39 2.03
CA ALA A 179 10.70 7.18 0.61
C ALA A 179 11.48 5.88 0.34
N ASP A 180 12.50 5.58 1.14
CA ASP A 180 13.32 4.38 0.97
C ASP A 180 12.51 3.10 1.23
N TYR A 181 11.64 3.10 2.23
CA TYR A 181 10.76 1.97 2.54
C TYR A 181 9.71 1.76 1.44
N TYR A 182 9.02 2.84 1.09
CA TYR A 182 7.79 2.75 0.31
C TYR A 182 8.04 2.63 -1.19
N ASN A 183 9.04 3.32 -1.73
CA ASN A 183 9.42 3.15 -3.14
C ASN A 183 9.95 1.74 -3.41
N TYR A 184 10.58 1.10 -2.41
CA TYR A 184 11.14 -0.24 -2.59
C TYR A 184 10.13 -1.35 -2.33
N ASN A 185 9.36 -1.26 -1.24
CA ASN A 185 8.47 -2.34 -0.81
C ASN A 185 7.05 -2.18 -1.36
N VAL A 186 6.47 -0.99 -1.28
CA VAL A 186 5.03 -0.79 -1.56
C VAL A 186 4.79 -0.59 -3.05
N GLU A 187 5.56 0.27 -3.71
CA GLU A 187 5.39 0.51 -5.16
C GLU A 187 5.61 -0.76 -6.01
N LYS A 188 6.37 -1.74 -5.51
CA LYS A 188 6.60 -3.04 -6.18
C LYS A 188 5.62 -4.14 -5.80
N SER A 189 4.98 -4.04 -4.63
CA SER A 189 4.13 -5.12 -4.09
C SER A 189 2.64 -4.83 -4.21
N VAL A 190 2.26 -3.57 -4.39
CA VAL A 190 0.85 -3.18 -4.58
C VAL A 190 0.37 -3.64 -5.96
N ASN A 191 -0.78 -4.31 -5.98
CA ASN A 191 -1.49 -4.76 -7.17
C ASN A 191 -3.00 -4.52 -7.02
N ALA A 192 -3.78 -4.92 -8.03
CA ALA A 192 -5.23 -4.73 -8.05
C ALA A 192 -5.98 -5.48 -6.94
N ASP A 193 -5.38 -6.53 -6.37
CA ASP A 193 -6.03 -7.38 -5.36
C ASP A 193 -5.75 -6.91 -3.93
N ASN A 194 -4.60 -6.28 -3.67
CA ASN A 194 -4.13 -5.97 -2.32
C ASN A 194 -4.06 -4.46 -2.00
N TRP A 195 -4.39 -3.58 -2.93
CA TRP A 195 -4.23 -2.13 -2.73
C TRP A 195 -5.04 -1.59 -1.55
N GLN A 196 -6.19 -2.18 -1.23
CA GLN A 196 -7.03 -1.78 -0.10
C GLN A 196 -6.37 -2.08 1.26
N GLU A 197 -5.68 -3.23 1.38
CA GLU A 197 -4.94 -3.60 2.58
C GLU A 197 -3.77 -2.65 2.82
N TRP A 198 -3.05 -2.31 1.74
CA TRP A 198 -1.98 -1.32 1.78
C TRP A 198 -2.49 0.07 2.13
N LEU A 199 -3.68 0.45 1.66
CA LEU A 199 -4.30 1.72 2.00
C LEU A 199 -4.63 1.80 3.49
N ALA A 200 -5.24 0.75 4.05
CA ALA A 200 -5.54 0.67 5.47
C ALA A 200 -4.27 0.76 6.33
N HIS A 201 -3.18 0.10 5.89
CA HIS A 201 -1.89 0.20 6.55
C HIS A 201 -1.34 1.63 6.51
N ILE A 202 -1.45 2.34 5.38
CA ILE A 202 -0.97 3.73 5.24
C ILE A 202 -1.78 4.71 6.10
N ASP A 203 -3.09 4.52 6.21
CA ASP A 203 -3.94 5.40 7.05
C ASP A 203 -3.66 5.23 8.55
N GLN A 204 -3.19 4.06 8.99
CA GLN A 204 -2.77 3.82 10.37
C GLN A 204 -1.36 4.33 10.66
N MET A 205 -0.61 4.77 9.65
CA MET A 205 0.79 5.12 9.83
C MET A 205 1.01 6.55 10.32
N PRO A 206 2.02 6.76 11.18
CA PRO A 206 2.39 8.09 11.61
C PRO A 206 2.86 8.91 10.42
N VAL A 207 2.15 10.01 10.17
CA VAL A 207 2.43 10.95 9.09
C VAL A 207 3.78 11.63 9.34
N PRO A 208 4.65 11.80 8.32
CA PRO A 208 5.88 12.54 8.48
C PRO A 208 5.58 13.95 9.02
N VAL A 209 6.33 14.38 10.04
CA VAL A 209 6.29 15.79 10.47
C VAL A 209 6.68 16.65 9.28
N ASP A 210 5.91 17.71 9.01
CA ASP A 210 6.20 18.62 7.92
C ASP A 210 7.46 19.45 8.22
N LYS A 211 8.61 18.85 7.94
CA LYS A 211 9.91 19.48 7.91
C LYS A 211 10.46 19.31 6.51
N LYS A 212 10.68 20.44 5.83
CA LYS A 212 11.28 20.48 4.48
C LYS A 212 10.41 19.79 3.41
N GLY A 213 9.08 19.90 3.49
CA GLY A 213 8.14 19.36 2.51
C GLY A 213 8.09 17.83 2.45
N ALA A 214 8.40 17.18 3.57
CA ALA A 214 8.43 15.72 3.66
C ALA A 214 7.04 15.11 3.77
N ALA A 215 6.11 15.81 4.43
CA ALA A 215 4.69 15.45 4.46
C ALA A 215 4.08 15.61 3.07
N ASP A 216 4.42 16.69 2.38
CA ASP A 216 3.97 16.99 1.02
C ASP A 216 4.39 15.90 0.03
N SER A 217 5.68 15.57 0.05
CA SER A 217 6.23 14.54 -0.81
C SER A 217 5.57 13.18 -0.53
N PHE A 218 5.19 12.90 0.73
CA PHE A 218 4.51 11.66 1.12
C PHE A 218 3.07 11.61 0.57
N TRP A 219 2.27 12.63 0.85
CA TRP A 219 0.88 12.66 0.39
C TRP A 219 0.75 12.68 -1.13
N PHE A 220 1.65 13.40 -1.80
CA PHE A 220 1.73 13.39 -3.26
C PHE A 220 2.09 12.00 -3.81
N TRP A 221 3.02 11.30 -3.16
CA TRP A 221 3.40 9.94 -3.54
C TRP A 221 2.22 8.96 -3.35
N VAL A 222 1.52 9.03 -2.22
CA VAL A 222 0.33 8.19 -1.97
C VAL A 222 -0.75 8.45 -3.03
N ALA A 223 -1.07 9.72 -3.29
CA ALA A 223 -2.08 10.08 -4.30
C ALA A 223 -1.72 9.55 -5.70
N LYS A 224 -0.45 9.64 -6.07
CA LYS A 224 0.05 9.13 -7.37
C LYS A 224 -0.03 7.61 -7.45
N LEU A 225 0.35 6.90 -6.39
CA LEU A 225 0.38 5.43 -6.37
C LEU A 225 -1.04 4.86 -6.44
N PHE A 226 -1.91 5.27 -5.51
CA PHE A 226 -3.26 4.70 -5.40
C PHE A 226 -4.23 5.22 -6.45
N GLY A 227 -3.92 6.36 -7.10
CA GLY A 227 -4.72 6.85 -8.22
C GLY A 227 -4.70 5.98 -9.48
N THR A 228 -3.86 4.94 -9.51
CA THR A 228 -3.94 3.89 -10.54
C THR A 228 -5.07 2.88 -10.27
N TYR A 229 -5.52 2.76 -9.02
CA TYR A 229 -6.55 1.80 -8.58
C TYR A 229 -7.88 2.49 -8.28
N ASP A 230 -7.85 3.62 -7.56
CA ASP A 230 -9.04 4.35 -7.13
C ASP A 230 -8.87 5.87 -7.23
N ARG A 231 -9.76 6.48 -8.03
CA ARG A 231 -9.76 7.93 -8.31
C ARG A 231 -10.21 8.77 -7.11
N GLN A 232 -11.15 8.26 -6.31
CA GLN A 232 -11.63 8.93 -5.11
C GLN A 232 -10.53 8.99 -4.06
N VAL A 233 -9.85 7.87 -3.81
CA VAL A 233 -8.70 7.77 -2.91
C VAL A 233 -7.59 8.75 -3.33
N ALA A 234 -7.25 8.78 -4.62
CA ALA A 234 -6.27 9.73 -5.14
C ALA A 234 -6.62 11.18 -4.82
N ALA A 235 -7.88 11.56 -5.01
CA ALA A 235 -8.38 12.90 -4.74
C ALA A 235 -8.30 13.24 -3.24
N THR A 236 -8.68 12.32 -2.36
CA THR A 236 -8.55 12.47 -0.90
C THR A 236 -7.11 12.76 -0.49
N PHE A 237 -6.15 11.95 -0.94
CA PHE A 237 -4.73 12.13 -0.58
C PHE A 237 -4.12 13.37 -1.25
N TYR A 238 -4.58 13.72 -2.44
CA TYR A 238 -4.15 14.93 -3.11
C TYR A 238 -4.64 16.21 -2.39
N LEU A 239 -5.83 16.19 -1.80
CA LEU A 239 -6.29 17.28 -0.93
C LEU A 239 -5.50 17.34 0.38
N LYS A 240 -5.12 16.20 0.97
CA LYS A 240 -4.18 16.16 2.11
C LYS A 240 -2.83 16.79 1.75
N TYR A 241 -2.32 16.53 0.54
CA TYR A 241 -1.13 17.19 0.01
C TYR A 241 -1.31 18.71 -0.10
N ILE A 242 -2.38 19.18 -0.75
CA ILE A 242 -2.62 20.61 -0.91
C ILE A 242 -2.75 21.31 0.44
N ASN A 243 -3.43 20.69 1.42
CA ASN A 243 -3.53 21.26 2.76
C ASN A 243 -2.17 21.41 3.44
N ALA A 244 -1.23 20.47 3.21
CA ALA A 244 0.11 20.55 3.75
C ALA A 244 0.95 21.67 3.10
N VAL A 245 0.85 21.83 1.78
CA VAL A 245 1.57 22.88 1.02
C VAL A 245 0.77 24.20 0.93
N ALA A 246 -0.37 24.34 1.60
CA ALA A 246 -1.28 25.48 1.42
C ALA A 246 -0.65 26.84 1.76
N SER A 247 0.42 26.86 2.57
CA SER A 247 1.20 28.06 2.85
C SER A 247 2.20 28.46 1.75
N GLU A 248 2.55 27.55 0.85
CA GLU A 248 3.56 27.75 -0.19
C GLU A 248 2.98 27.73 -1.63
N ILE A 249 1.74 27.26 -1.80
CA ILE A 249 1.02 27.20 -3.08
C ILE A 249 0.20 28.48 -3.28
N ASP A 250 0.60 29.31 -4.25
CA ASP A 250 -0.30 30.30 -4.86
C ASP A 250 -1.27 29.59 -5.82
N ILE A 251 -2.52 30.08 -5.92
CA ILE A 251 -3.58 29.54 -6.80
C ILE A 251 -3.09 29.38 -8.24
N ASN A 252 -2.16 30.23 -8.68
CA ASN A 252 -1.54 30.16 -10.01
C ASN A 252 -0.66 28.92 -10.23
N SER A 253 -0.13 28.30 -9.18
CA SER A 253 0.68 27.08 -9.25
C SER A 253 -0.17 25.80 -9.44
N LEU A 254 -1.48 25.87 -9.21
CA LEU A 254 -2.44 24.80 -9.51
C LEU A 254 -2.51 24.43 -11.00
N SER A 255 -2.09 25.37 -11.87
CA SER A 255 -1.93 25.11 -13.31
C SER A 255 -0.85 24.07 -13.61
N ARG A 256 0.26 24.08 -12.85
CA ARG A 256 1.38 23.12 -12.99
C ARG A 256 1.01 21.73 -12.46
N LEU A 257 0.08 21.67 -11.52
CA LEU A 257 -0.43 20.42 -10.96
C LEU A 257 -1.53 19.77 -11.83
N LYS A 258 -2.01 20.47 -12.87
CA LYS A 258 -3.06 20.00 -13.80
C LYS A 258 -2.70 18.71 -14.53
N ALA A 259 -1.43 18.51 -14.83
CA ALA A 259 -0.93 17.25 -15.40
C ALA A 259 -1.03 16.07 -14.42
N THR A 260 -1.02 16.33 -13.11
CA THR A 260 -1.09 15.30 -12.08
C THR A 260 -2.53 14.97 -11.72
N TYR A 261 -3.38 15.96 -11.43
CA TYR A 261 -4.79 15.69 -11.11
C TYR A 261 -5.65 15.37 -12.34
N GLY A 262 -5.21 15.73 -13.55
CA GLY A 262 -5.84 15.28 -14.79
C GLY A 262 -5.81 13.76 -14.99
N LYS A 263 -4.93 13.03 -14.28
CA LYS A 263 -4.94 11.56 -14.26
C LYS A 263 -5.99 10.98 -13.32
N PHE A 264 -6.42 11.75 -12.32
CA PHE A 264 -7.38 11.31 -11.31
C PHE A 264 -8.82 11.58 -11.73
N VAL A 265 -9.00 12.32 -12.83
CA VAL A 265 -10.29 12.84 -13.27
C VAL A 265 -10.57 12.38 -14.69
N SER A 266 -11.76 11.82 -14.94
CA SER A 266 -12.14 11.36 -16.27
C SER A 266 -12.99 12.38 -17.01
N ASN A 267 -13.73 13.23 -16.29
CA ASN A 267 -14.68 14.17 -16.86
C ASN A 267 -14.33 15.64 -16.55
N GLU A 268 -14.62 16.56 -17.48
CA GLU A 268 -14.40 18.00 -17.25
C GLU A 268 -15.22 18.55 -16.06
N LYS A 269 -16.37 17.92 -15.76
CA LYS A 269 -17.23 18.25 -14.60
C LYS A 269 -16.56 17.91 -13.27
N GLU A 270 -15.97 16.71 -13.17
CA GLU A 270 -15.18 16.27 -12.01
C GLU A 270 -13.98 17.19 -11.80
N LEU A 271 -13.36 17.68 -12.89
CA LEU A 271 -12.21 18.57 -12.84
C LEU A 271 -12.59 19.93 -12.24
N LYS A 272 -13.72 20.50 -12.68
CA LYS A 272 -14.24 21.76 -12.13
C LYS A 272 -14.66 21.61 -10.67
N ALA A 273 -15.28 20.49 -10.30
CA ALA A 273 -15.66 20.21 -8.91
C ALA A 273 -14.43 20.09 -8.00
N LEU A 274 -13.40 19.34 -8.41
CA LEU A 274 -12.16 19.22 -7.64
C LEU A 274 -11.44 20.58 -7.53
N GLN A 275 -11.43 21.39 -8.59
CA GLN A 275 -10.87 22.74 -8.55
C GLN A 275 -11.61 23.67 -7.58
N LEU A 276 -12.92 23.53 -7.45
CA LEU A 276 -13.71 24.29 -6.49
C LEU A 276 -13.32 23.90 -5.05
N LEU A 277 -13.29 22.60 -4.75
CA LEU A 277 -12.86 22.10 -3.44
C LEU A 277 -11.45 22.53 -3.06
N ILE A 278 -10.52 22.56 -4.03
CA ILE A 278 -9.16 23.04 -3.80
C ILE A 278 -9.16 24.53 -3.44
N LYS A 279 -9.98 25.36 -4.11
CA LYS A 279 -10.10 26.78 -3.79
C LYS A 279 -10.67 26.98 -2.39
N GLU A 280 -11.72 26.23 -2.03
CA GLU A 280 -12.32 26.26 -0.69
C GLU A 280 -11.33 25.81 0.38
N LEU A 281 -10.53 24.76 0.11
CA LEU A 281 -9.48 24.30 1.02
C LEU A 281 -8.40 25.36 1.25
N ILE A 282 -7.97 26.07 0.19
CA ILE A 282 -6.99 27.15 0.30
C ILE A 282 -7.55 28.34 1.10
N GLN A 283 -8.83 28.66 0.91
CA GLN A 283 -9.50 29.79 1.56
C GLN A 283 -9.84 29.53 3.03
N HIS A 284 -10.41 28.36 3.34
CA HIS A 284 -10.98 28.06 4.66
C HIS A 284 -10.10 27.15 5.52
N ARG A 285 -9.12 26.46 4.93
CA ARG A 285 -8.23 25.49 5.61
C ARG A 285 -8.97 24.40 6.42
N ASP A 286 -10.20 24.10 6.05
CA ASP A 286 -10.98 23.03 6.67
C ASP A 286 -10.84 21.74 5.85
N LEU A 287 -9.82 20.95 6.18
CA LEU A 287 -9.61 19.65 5.56
C LEU A 287 -10.78 18.69 5.82
N LYS A 288 -11.46 18.75 6.97
CA LYS A 288 -12.50 17.78 7.32
C LYS A 288 -13.76 17.99 6.49
N ALA A 289 -14.18 19.24 6.34
CA ALA A 289 -15.33 19.59 5.50
C ALA A 289 -15.07 19.20 4.04
N VAL A 290 -13.90 19.56 3.50
CA VAL A 290 -13.55 19.28 2.10
C VAL A 290 -13.44 17.78 1.83
N LEU A 291 -12.88 16.99 2.76
CA LEU A 291 -12.79 15.54 2.60
C LEU A 291 -14.16 14.83 2.60
N ALA A 292 -15.16 15.39 3.29
CA ALA A 292 -16.52 14.86 3.28
C ALA A 292 -17.23 15.04 1.93
N GLU A 293 -16.80 16.02 1.13
CA GLU A 293 -17.39 16.32 -0.18
C GLU A 293 -16.80 15.48 -1.33
N VAL A 294 -15.62 14.89 -1.13
CA VAL A 294 -14.91 14.09 -2.15
C VAL A 294 -15.74 12.95 -2.75
N PRO A 295 -16.47 12.13 -1.97
CA PRO A 295 -17.28 11.05 -2.52
C PRO A 295 -18.36 11.55 -3.51
N TYR A 296 -18.90 12.75 -3.30
CA TYR A 296 -19.96 13.32 -4.15
C TYR A 296 -19.48 13.77 -5.52
N ILE A 297 -18.16 13.91 -5.73
CA ILE A 297 -17.58 14.20 -7.04
C ILE A 297 -17.65 12.99 -7.96
N TYR A 298 -17.39 11.80 -7.40
CA TYR A 298 -17.22 10.55 -8.15
C TYR A 298 -18.48 9.69 -8.16
N ASN A 299 -19.39 9.89 -7.20
CA ASN A 299 -20.68 9.22 -7.21
C ASN A 299 -21.54 9.73 -8.37
N ARG A 300 -22.06 8.79 -9.18
CA ARG A 300 -23.00 9.08 -10.26
C ARG A 300 -24.26 9.69 -9.63
N LYS A 301 -24.42 11.02 -9.70
CA LYS A 301 -25.68 11.67 -9.34
C LYS A 301 -26.77 11.05 -10.20
N TYR A 302 -27.65 10.25 -9.60
CA TYR A 302 -28.92 9.91 -10.22
C TYR A 302 -29.64 11.24 -10.45
N THR A 303 -29.80 11.64 -11.71
CA THR A 303 -30.72 12.73 -12.06
C THR A 303 -32.10 12.28 -11.59
N SER A 304 -32.65 12.97 -10.60
CA SER A 304 -34.08 12.87 -10.28
C SER A 304 -34.84 13.16 -11.57
N VAL A 305 -35.46 12.15 -12.15
CA VAL A 305 -36.37 12.33 -13.28
C VAL A 305 -37.68 12.81 -12.65
N GLU A 306 -37.94 14.11 -12.70
CA GLU A 306 -39.30 14.61 -12.44
C GLU A 306 -40.17 14.14 -13.61
N LEU A 307 -41.08 13.20 -13.32
CA LEU A 307 -42.09 12.77 -14.27
C LEU A 307 -43.08 13.91 -14.46
N ASP A 308 -43.19 14.43 -15.68
CA ASP A 308 -44.18 15.44 -16.03
C ASP A 308 -45.58 14.81 -16.05
N GLU A 309 -46.33 14.99 -14.96
CA GLU A 309 -47.71 14.50 -14.81
C GLU A 309 -48.62 14.98 -15.94
N GLN A 310 -48.37 16.19 -16.49
CA GLN A 310 -49.17 16.72 -17.60
C GLN A 310 -48.87 16.01 -18.92
N ALA A 311 -47.63 15.56 -19.13
CA ALA A 311 -47.26 14.75 -20.29
C ALA A 311 -47.86 13.34 -20.20
N ILE A 312 -47.93 12.78 -18.98
CA ILE A 312 -48.56 11.49 -18.71
C ILE A 312 -50.07 11.57 -18.97
N ASP A 313 -50.75 12.60 -18.48
CA ASP A 313 -52.19 12.79 -18.71
C ASP A 313 -52.51 13.05 -20.19
N LYS A 314 -51.66 13.81 -20.90
CA LYS A 314 -51.78 14.00 -22.35
C LYS A 314 -51.60 12.69 -23.12
N ALA A 315 -50.66 11.83 -22.71
CA ALA A 315 -50.48 10.52 -23.34
C ALA A 315 -51.66 9.57 -23.05
N ALA A 316 -52.18 9.58 -21.81
CA ALA A 316 -53.33 8.78 -21.41
C ALA A 316 -54.61 9.19 -22.15
N THR A 317 -54.82 10.50 -22.34
CA THR A 317 -55.98 11.02 -23.08
C THR A 317 -55.86 10.81 -24.59
N LYS A 318 -54.66 10.91 -25.17
CA LYS A 318 -54.42 10.75 -26.62
C LYS A 318 -54.82 9.37 -27.17
N HIS A 319 -54.85 8.33 -26.33
CA HIS A 319 -55.21 6.97 -26.72
C HIS A 319 -56.51 6.47 -26.08
N ALA A 320 -57.23 7.31 -25.32
CA ALA A 320 -58.44 6.92 -24.60
C ALA A 320 -59.55 6.40 -25.52
N ASP A 321 -59.71 7.00 -26.71
CA ASP A 321 -60.71 6.58 -27.68
C ASP A 321 -60.32 5.27 -28.39
N THR A 322 -59.03 5.05 -28.62
CA THR A 322 -58.52 3.80 -29.18
C THR A 322 -58.72 2.64 -28.21
N VAL A 323 -58.51 2.88 -26.91
CA VAL A 323 -58.76 1.89 -25.84
C VAL A 323 -60.25 1.55 -25.72
N LYS A 324 -61.15 2.54 -25.88
CA LYS A 324 -62.59 2.30 -25.91
C LYS A 324 -63.01 1.44 -27.11
N VAL A 325 -62.44 1.69 -28.29
CA VAL A 325 -62.73 0.91 -29.50
C VAL A 325 -62.21 -0.53 -29.36
N LEU A 326 -61.00 -0.71 -28.82
CA LEU A 326 -60.43 -2.04 -28.54
C LEU A 326 -61.25 -2.83 -27.52
N ASN A 327 -61.68 -2.20 -26.42
CA ASN A 327 -62.53 -2.86 -25.42
C ASN A 327 -63.90 -3.24 -25.98
N LYS A 328 -64.44 -2.45 -26.90
CA LYS A 328 -65.71 -2.76 -27.59
C LYS A 328 -65.55 -3.93 -28.57
N LEU A 329 -64.45 -3.96 -29.33
CA LEU A 329 -64.12 -5.07 -30.22
C LEU A 329 -63.86 -6.37 -29.45
N LEU A 330 -63.23 -6.28 -28.26
CA LEU A 330 -63.00 -7.42 -27.37
C LEU A 330 -64.27 -7.94 -26.68
N ALA A 331 -65.31 -7.11 -26.58
CA ALA A 331 -66.59 -7.47 -25.95
C ALA A 331 -67.60 -8.06 -26.94
N GLU A 332 -67.41 -7.88 -28.26
CA GLU A 332 -68.34 -8.30 -29.31
C GLU A 332 -67.97 -9.67 -29.93
N GLU A 333 -66.85 -10.30 -29.56
CA GLU A 333 -66.52 -11.68 -29.96
C GLU A 333 -66.86 -12.71 -28.86
N GLU A 334 -67.78 -13.64 -29.18
CA GLU A 334 -68.01 -14.84 -28.39
C GLU A 334 -66.73 -15.68 -28.28
N VAL A 335 -66.51 -16.17 -27.06
CA VAL A 335 -65.35 -16.90 -26.57
C VAL A 335 -64.96 -18.08 -27.47
N ALA A 336 -64.07 -17.83 -28.43
CA ALA A 336 -63.21 -18.88 -28.98
C ALA A 336 -62.06 -19.11 -27.97
N THR A 337 -62.16 -20.21 -27.22
CA THR A 337 -61.11 -20.83 -26.39
C THR A 337 -59.74 -20.16 -26.44
N VAL A 338 -59.33 -19.56 -25.31
CA VAL A 338 -57.96 -19.09 -25.06
C VAL A 338 -57.02 -20.29 -25.17
N LYS A 339 -56.50 -20.53 -26.37
CA LYS A 339 -55.16 -21.11 -26.50
C LYS A 339 -54.24 -20.08 -25.87
N GLN A 340 -53.46 -20.53 -24.87
CA GLN A 340 -52.39 -19.77 -24.26
C GLN A 340 -51.67 -18.92 -25.32
N PRO A 341 -51.30 -17.66 -25.02
CA PRO A 341 -50.62 -16.83 -26.00
C PRO A 341 -49.39 -17.59 -26.46
N LYS A 342 -49.43 -18.02 -27.72
CA LYS A 342 -48.21 -18.28 -28.47
C LYS A 342 -47.42 -17.00 -28.32
N LYS A 343 -46.38 -17.06 -27.49
CA LYS A 343 -45.33 -16.04 -27.43
C LYS A 343 -45.01 -15.71 -28.88
N ALA A 344 -45.26 -14.46 -29.26
CA ALA A 344 -44.75 -13.90 -30.48
C ALA A 344 -43.23 -13.88 -30.30
N THR A 345 -42.57 -14.99 -30.61
CA THR A 345 -41.15 -14.98 -30.87
C THR A 345 -40.99 -14.13 -32.12
N ASN A 346 -40.55 -12.89 -31.96
CA ASN A 346 -39.73 -12.24 -32.98
C ASN A 346 -38.42 -13.04 -33.02
N SER A 347 -38.51 -14.18 -33.69
CA SER A 347 -37.51 -15.23 -33.79
C SER A 347 -36.39 -14.80 -34.72
N GLN A 348 -35.38 -14.12 -34.19
CA GLN A 348 -34.02 -14.28 -34.71
C GLN A 348 -33.26 -15.38 -33.96
N LEU A 349 -33.68 -15.75 -32.75
CA LEU A 349 -33.05 -16.82 -31.95
C LEU A 349 -33.69 -18.18 -32.16
N THR A 350 -32.85 -19.19 -32.38
CA THR A 350 -33.23 -20.61 -32.49
C THR A 350 -33.60 -21.19 -31.11
N PRO A 351 -34.39 -22.29 -31.05
CA PRO A 351 -34.74 -22.93 -29.78
C PRO A 351 -33.54 -23.33 -28.92
N ILE A 352 -32.41 -23.69 -29.57
CA ILE A 352 -31.16 -24.06 -28.89
C ILE A 352 -30.53 -22.83 -28.21
N GLN A 353 -30.57 -21.67 -28.88
CA GLN A 353 -30.06 -20.40 -28.37
C GLN A 353 -30.93 -19.87 -27.22
N THR A 354 -32.26 -19.95 -27.35
CA THR A 354 -33.18 -19.60 -26.26
C THR A 354 -32.97 -20.50 -25.04
N GLY A 355 -32.73 -21.79 -25.24
CA GLY A 355 -32.43 -22.71 -24.14
C GLY A 355 -31.13 -22.38 -23.41
N LEU A 356 -30.10 -21.90 -24.13
CA LEU A 356 -28.86 -21.45 -23.50
C LEU A 356 -29.09 -20.17 -22.67
N LEU A 357 -29.86 -19.22 -23.20
CA LEU A 357 -30.23 -17.98 -22.48
C LEU A 357 -31.08 -18.25 -21.23
N GLN A 358 -31.90 -19.29 -21.22
CA GLN A 358 -32.62 -19.75 -20.03
C GLN A 358 -31.67 -20.38 -19.00
N LEU A 359 -30.64 -21.11 -19.47
CA LEU A 359 -29.61 -21.66 -18.58
C LEU A 359 -28.83 -20.54 -17.88
N PHE A 360 -28.50 -19.46 -18.61
CA PHE A 360 -27.92 -18.26 -17.99
C PHE A 360 -28.83 -17.65 -16.93
N GLN A 361 -30.14 -17.54 -17.17
CA GLN A 361 -31.09 -17.02 -16.16
C GLN A 361 -31.13 -17.87 -14.88
N GLN A 362 -31.04 -19.19 -15.01
CA GLN A 362 -31.03 -20.10 -13.85
C GLN A 362 -29.75 -19.97 -13.02
N HIS A 363 -28.64 -19.55 -13.65
CA HIS A 363 -27.33 -19.40 -13.02
C HIS A 363 -26.95 -17.92 -12.77
N LYS A 364 -27.93 -17.03 -12.53
CA LYS A 364 -27.71 -15.60 -12.27
C LYS A 364 -26.87 -14.92 -13.37
N PHE A 365 -27.21 -15.18 -14.62
CA PHE A 365 -26.59 -14.59 -15.82
C PHE A 365 -25.10 -14.88 -16.03
N THR A 366 -24.54 -15.84 -15.30
CA THR A 366 -23.13 -16.26 -15.42
C THR A 366 -23.05 -17.77 -15.63
N LEU A 367 -22.19 -18.22 -16.54
CA LEU A 367 -21.91 -19.64 -16.75
C LEU A 367 -20.42 -19.86 -16.96
N THR A 368 -19.90 -20.97 -16.42
CA THR A 368 -18.51 -21.37 -16.65
C THR A 368 -18.30 -21.88 -18.07
N LYS A 369 -17.05 -21.85 -18.56
CA LYS A 369 -16.70 -22.37 -19.90
C LYS A 369 -17.06 -23.85 -20.07
N ASP A 370 -17.04 -24.61 -18.98
CA ASP A 370 -17.38 -26.04 -18.98
C ASP A 370 -18.88 -26.29 -19.08
N GLU A 371 -19.70 -25.48 -18.41
CA GLU A 371 -21.17 -25.56 -18.49
C GLU A 371 -21.67 -25.21 -19.90
N VAL A 372 -21.17 -24.12 -20.47
CA VAL A 372 -21.49 -23.75 -21.86
C VAL A 372 -20.96 -24.81 -22.84
N SER A 373 -19.79 -25.39 -22.58
CA SER A 373 -19.26 -26.48 -23.41
C SER A 373 -20.11 -27.74 -23.35
N LYS A 374 -20.62 -28.12 -22.17
CA LYS A 374 -21.51 -29.27 -22.00
C LYS A 374 -22.83 -29.07 -22.74
N TYR A 375 -23.43 -27.89 -22.62
CA TYR A 375 -24.67 -27.55 -23.32
C TYR A 375 -24.50 -27.51 -24.85
N ALA A 376 -23.40 -26.94 -25.35
CA ALA A 376 -23.14 -26.91 -26.79
C ALA A 376 -22.89 -28.32 -27.36
N LYS A 377 -22.13 -29.16 -26.62
CA LYS A 377 -21.85 -30.55 -27.02
C LYS A 377 -23.12 -31.42 -27.05
N SER A 378 -24.05 -31.25 -26.11
CA SER A 378 -25.32 -32.00 -26.13
C SER A 378 -26.19 -31.67 -27.34
N HIS A 379 -25.98 -30.50 -27.95
CA HIS A 379 -26.65 -30.05 -29.18
C HIS A 379 -25.77 -30.17 -30.44
N LYS A 380 -24.61 -30.85 -30.36
CA LYS A 380 -23.65 -31.03 -31.47
C LYS A 380 -23.10 -29.72 -32.07
N LEU A 381 -23.02 -28.66 -31.27
CA LEU A 381 -22.49 -27.35 -31.67
C LEU A 381 -21.17 -27.05 -30.94
N LEU A 382 -20.36 -26.16 -31.54
CA LEU A 382 -19.18 -25.60 -30.87
C LEU A 382 -19.61 -24.44 -30.00
N LYS A 383 -19.11 -24.39 -28.76
CA LYS A 383 -19.48 -23.36 -27.77
C LYS A 383 -19.28 -21.94 -28.30
N ASN A 384 -18.13 -21.64 -28.92
CA ASN A 384 -17.83 -20.31 -29.45
C ASN A 384 -18.81 -19.92 -30.57
N LYS A 385 -19.09 -20.84 -31.51
CA LYS A 385 -20.07 -20.61 -32.58
C LYS A 385 -21.48 -20.39 -32.07
N LEU A 386 -21.87 -21.07 -30.98
CA LEU A 386 -23.18 -20.88 -30.38
C LEU A 386 -23.30 -19.50 -29.73
N ILE A 387 -22.27 -19.04 -29.03
CA ILE A 387 -22.24 -17.70 -28.43
C ILE A 387 -22.21 -16.60 -29.50
N GLU A 388 -21.32 -16.72 -30.50
CA GLU A 388 -21.26 -15.80 -31.65
C GLU A 388 -22.61 -15.71 -32.35
N SER A 389 -23.25 -16.85 -32.64
CA SER A 389 -24.56 -16.86 -33.31
C SER A 389 -25.69 -16.20 -32.51
N ILE A 390 -25.58 -16.11 -31.18
CA ILE A 390 -26.54 -15.40 -30.33
C ILE A 390 -26.27 -13.90 -30.39
N ASN A 391 -24.99 -13.51 -30.28
CA ASN A 391 -24.59 -12.11 -30.37
C ASN A 391 -24.92 -11.52 -31.75
N ASP A 392 -24.64 -12.24 -32.83
CA ASP A 392 -24.97 -11.84 -34.21
C ASP A 392 -26.48 -11.66 -34.39
N ALA A 393 -27.28 -12.61 -33.88
CA ALA A 393 -28.74 -12.57 -33.94
C ALA A 393 -29.36 -11.50 -33.02
N CYS A 394 -28.57 -10.82 -32.20
CA CYS A 394 -29.02 -9.73 -31.34
C CYS A 394 -28.38 -8.40 -31.70
N GLN A 395 -27.42 -8.37 -32.63
CA GLN A 395 -26.66 -7.17 -33.01
C GLN A 395 -27.52 -6.11 -33.71
N GLU A 396 -28.61 -6.49 -34.38
CA GLU A 396 -29.54 -5.51 -34.98
C GLU A 396 -30.46 -4.86 -33.94
N LEU A 397 -30.68 -5.54 -32.80
CA LEU A 397 -31.54 -5.09 -31.70
C LEU A 397 -30.76 -4.40 -30.58
N LEU A 398 -29.49 -4.77 -30.43
CA LEU A 398 -28.56 -4.27 -29.45
C LEU A 398 -27.38 -3.65 -30.20
N ASP A 399 -27.07 -2.37 -29.95
CA ASP A 399 -25.83 -1.73 -30.44
C ASP A 399 -24.54 -2.30 -29.76
N ASP A 400 -24.61 -3.52 -29.23
CA ASP A 400 -23.65 -4.13 -28.32
C ASP A 400 -23.84 -5.66 -28.26
N VAL A 401 -22.86 -6.40 -27.73
CA VAL A 401 -22.96 -7.87 -27.59
C VAL A 401 -23.84 -8.25 -26.40
N LEU A 402 -24.60 -9.35 -26.52
CA LEU A 402 -25.46 -9.83 -25.43
C LEU A 402 -24.67 -10.63 -24.38
N ILE A 403 -23.74 -11.46 -24.86
CA ILE A 403 -22.93 -12.35 -24.06
C ILE A 403 -21.45 -11.98 -24.23
N GLU A 404 -20.80 -11.66 -23.12
CA GLU A 404 -19.37 -11.36 -23.07
C GLU A 404 -18.59 -12.59 -22.54
N GLU A 405 -17.40 -12.84 -23.11
CA GLU A 405 -16.46 -13.81 -22.56
C GLU A 405 -15.62 -13.14 -21.48
N THR A 406 -15.71 -13.64 -20.25
CA THR A 406 -14.90 -13.19 -19.12
C THR A 406 -13.76 -14.18 -18.85
N GLY A 407 -12.83 -13.82 -17.97
CA GLY A 407 -11.71 -14.70 -17.59
C GLY A 407 -12.16 -16.07 -17.05
N GLU A 408 -13.29 -16.11 -16.35
CA GLU A 408 -13.81 -17.29 -15.66
C GLU A 408 -14.96 -18.01 -16.42
N GLY A 409 -15.52 -17.40 -17.48
CA GLY A 409 -16.73 -17.94 -18.10
C GLY A 409 -17.33 -17.04 -19.17
N TYR A 410 -18.66 -17.03 -19.19
CA TYR A 410 -19.48 -16.15 -20.01
C TYR A 410 -20.48 -15.43 -19.11
N GLU A 411 -20.73 -14.17 -19.40
CA GLU A 411 -21.70 -13.34 -18.68
C GLU A 411 -22.69 -12.71 -19.66
N VAL A 412 -23.97 -12.75 -19.30
CA VAL A 412 -25.03 -12.10 -20.07
C VAL A 412 -25.32 -10.74 -19.47
N LEU A 413 -25.28 -9.69 -20.28
CA LEU A 413 -25.62 -8.34 -19.84
C LEU A 413 -27.12 -8.24 -19.54
N GLU A 414 -27.47 -8.22 -18.25
CA GLU A 414 -28.87 -8.22 -17.78
C GLU A 414 -29.73 -7.10 -18.39
N LYS A 415 -29.11 -5.94 -18.61
CA LYS A 415 -29.73 -4.76 -19.27
C LYS A 415 -30.27 -5.07 -20.66
N TYR A 416 -29.68 -6.05 -21.36
CA TYR A 416 -30.04 -6.43 -22.72
C TYR A 416 -30.88 -7.71 -22.75
N TYR A 417 -30.68 -8.61 -21.78
CA TYR A 417 -31.50 -9.81 -21.63
C TYR A 417 -33.01 -9.50 -21.55
N HIS A 418 -33.38 -8.52 -20.73
CA HIS A 418 -34.78 -8.11 -20.57
C HIS A 418 -35.37 -7.50 -21.84
N LYS A 419 -34.55 -6.85 -22.68
CA LYS A 419 -34.98 -6.30 -23.96
C LYS A 419 -35.25 -7.39 -25.01
N ILE A 420 -34.61 -8.55 -24.90
CA ILE A 420 -34.78 -9.65 -25.86
C ILE A 420 -35.97 -10.56 -25.50
N ILE A 421 -36.29 -10.70 -24.21
CA ILE A 421 -37.36 -11.60 -23.75
C ILE A 421 -38.73 -10.92 -23.60
N LEU A 422 -38.77 -9.59 -23.47
CA LEU A 422 -40.00 -8.79 -23.38
C LEU A 422 -40.49 -8.23 -24.73
N VAL A 423 -39.79 -8.55 -25.84
CA VAL A 423 -40.21 -8.30 -27.22
C VAL A 423 -40.74 -9.61 -27.79
#